data_AF-A0A1G9I692-F1
#
_entry.id   AF-A0A1G9I692-F1
#
_cell.length_a   1.000
_cell.length_b   1.000
_cell.length_c   1.000
_cell.angle_alpha   90.00
_cell.angle_beta   90.00
_cell.angle_gamma   90.00
#
_symmetry.space_group_name_H-M   'P 1'
#
loop_
_entity.id
_entity.type
_entity.pdbx_description
1 polymer ?
#
loop_
_entity_poly.entity_id
_entity_poly.type
_entity_poly.pdbx_seq_one_letter_code
_entity_poly.pdbx_strand_id
1 'polypeptide(L)' 'MSKRTSKYTIEEKVDMIHQVLSDHQSIHSVSNYYQLSSHTIEAWIHRYETAGVDGLKESRGWKHYSEAT' A
#
# COMPACT_ATOMS: atom_id res chain seq x y z
N MET A 1 2.04 -0.65 -23.48
CA MET A 1 1.48 -1.25 -22.25
C MET A 1 2.48 -1.05 -21.13
N SER A 2 2.45 0.10 -20.45
CA SER A 2 3.33 0.33 -19.30
C SER A 2 2.91 -0.64 -18.20
N LYS A 3 3.76 -1.64 -17.92
CA LYS A 3 3.61 -2.54 -16.79
C LYS A 3 3.49 -1.67 -15.55
N ARG A 4 2.26 -1.48 -15.06
CA ARG A 4 1.98 -1.03 -13.69
C ARG A 4 2.29 -2.21 -12.77
N THR A 5 3.50 -2.75 -12.86
CA THR A 5 4.05 -3.59 -11.83
C THR A 5 4.32 -2.63 -10.68
N SER A 6 3.47 -2.66 -9.66
CA SER A 6 3.79 -2.05 -8.37
C SER A 6 5.25 -2.38 -8.06
N LYS A 7 6.10 -1.35 -7.93
CA LYS A 7 7.54 -1.55 -7.67
C LYS A 7 7.80 -2.37 -6.42
N TYR A 8 6.82 -2.44 -5.52
CA TYR A 8 6.89 -3.11 -4.23
C TYR A 8 5.85 -4.22 -4.14
N THR A 9 6.30 -5.37 -3.67
CA THR A 9 5.45 -6.52 -3.34
C THR A 9 4.59 -6.24 -2.10
N ILE A 10 3.57 -7.07 -1.85
CA ILE A 10 2.73 -6.93 -0.65
C ILE A 10 3.58 -7.10 0.61
N GLU A 11 4.53 -8.04 0.59
CA GLU A 11 5.44 -8.31 1.69
C GLU A 11 6.30 -7.09 2.03
N GLU A 12 6.87 -6.43 1.02
CA GLU A 12 7.62 -5.18 1.24
C GLU A 12 6.75 -4.05 1.80
N LYS A 13 5.49 -3.92 1.36
CA LYS A 13 4.56 -2.94 1.93
C LYS A 13 4.27 -3.22 3.39
N VAL A 14 4.07 -4.48 3.75
CA VAL A 14 3.80 -4.93 5.11
C VAL A 14 5.01 -4.64 6.01
N ASP A 15 6.22 -4.94 5.53
CA ASP A 15 7.47 -4.63 6.25
C ASP A 15 7.60 -3.13 6.57
N MET A 16 7.35 -2.26 5.58
CA MET A 16 7.38 -0.81 5.80
C MET A 16 6.38 -0.34 6.85
N ILE A 17 5.15 -0.87 6.80
CA ILE A 17 4.10 -0.53 7.77
C ILE A 17 4.50 -1.02 9.16
N HIS A 18 5.06 -2.23 9.27
CA HIS A 18 5.58 -2.75 10.53
C HIS A 18 6.73 -1.89 11.08
N GLN A 19 7.63 -1.37 10.26
CA GLN A 19 8.67 -0.47 10.75
C GLN A 19 8.11 0.85 11.32
N VAL A 20 7.04 1.39 10.72
CA VAL A 20 6.38 2.58 11.25
C VAL A 20 5.62 2.27 12.55
N LEU A 21 4.89 1.15 12.59
CA LEU A 21 4.03 0.80 13.72
C LEU A 21 4.79 0.19 14.90
N SER A 22 5.79 -0.66 14.66
CA SER A 22 6.56 -1.36 15.69
C SER A 22 7.78 -0.57 16.16
N ASP A 23 8.54 0.01 15.22
CA ASP A 23 9.81 0.68 15.50
C ASP A 23 9.63 2.19 15.75
N HIS A 24 8.38 2.67 15.80
CA HIS A 24 8.01 4.08 15.96
C HIS A 24 8.74 5.01 14.96
N GLN A 25 9.13 4.49 13.80
CA GLN A 25 9.76 5.31 12.77
C GLN A 25 8.75 6.30 12.22
N SER A 26 9.20 7.54 12.02
CA SER A 26 8.38 8.52 11.32
C SER A 26 8.15 8.09 9.89
N ILE A 27 6.92 8.26 9.41
CA ILE A 27 6.53 7.99 8.01
C ILE A 27 7.50 8.67 7.03
N HIS A 28 7.99 9.87 7.37
CA HIS A 28 8.96 10.60 6.57
C HIS A 28 10.34 9.90 6.46
N SER A 29 10.82 9.29 7.54
CA SER A 29 12.09 8.55 7.53
C SER A 29 11.98 7.30 6.65
N VAL A 30 10.90 6.53 6.83
CA VAL A 30 10.64 5.34 6.02
C VAL A 30 10.41 5.72 4.56
N SER A 31 9.67 6.80 4.29
CA SER A 31 9.45 7.27 2.93
C SER A 31 10.74 7.72 2.25
N ASN A 32 11.65 8.37 2.98
CA ASN A 32 12.96 8.76 2.44
C ASN A 32 13.82 7.52 2.13
N TYR A 33 13.88 6.56 3.06
CA TYR A 33 14.65 5.33 2.91
C TYR A 33 14.20 4.52 1.69
N TYR A 34 12.89 4.33 1.52
CA TYR A 34 12.32 3.57 0.40
C TYR A 34 12.07 4.41 -0.86
N GLN A 35 12.43 5.70 -0.87
CA GLN A 35 12.16 6.64 -1.96
C GLN A 35 10.67 6.67 -2.38
N LEU A 36 9.80 6.62 -1.38
CA LEU A 36 8.35 6.68 -1.53
C LEU A 36 7.83 8.06 -1.12
N SER A 37 6.62 8.37 -1.57
CA SER A 37 5.89 9.51 -1.03
C SER A 37 5.32 9.13 0.34
N SER A 38 5.45 10.02 1.32
CA SER A 38 4.89 9.82 2.67
C SER A 38 3.39 9.51 2.62
N HIS A 39 2.67 10.15 1.69
CA HIS A 39 1.26 9.91 1.42
C HIS A 39 0.95 8.47 0.96
N THR A 40 1.88 7.82 0.27
CA THR A 40 1.72 6.42 -0.16
C THR A 40 1.79 5.48 1.04
N ILE A 41 2.73 5.71 1.95
CA ILE A 41 2.87 4.92 3.18
C ILE A 41 1.66 5.13 4.08
N GLU A 42 1.22 6.37 4.26
CA GLU A 42 0.01 6.69 5.03
C GLU A 42 -1.23 5.98 4.48
N ALA A 43 -1.42 6.01 3.15
CA ALA A 43 -2.51 5.29 2.50
C ALA A 43 -2.42 3.77 2.69
N TRP A 44 -1.21 3.21 2.72
CA TRP A 44 -0.99 1.78 2.99
C TRP A 44 -1.29 1.42 4.44
N ILE A 45 -0.85 2.23 5.40
CA ILE A 45 -1.17 2.07 6.83
C ILE A 45 -2.69 2.07 7.00
N HIS A 46 -3.40 3.05 6.45
CA HIS A 46 -4.85 3.14 6.58
C HIS A 46 -5.58 1.93 5.97
N ARG A 47 -5.12 1.44 4.81
CA ARG A 47 -5.64 0.21 4.19
C ARG A 47 -5.35 -1.04 5.02
N TYR A 48 -4.19 -1.08 5.65
CA TYR A 48 -3.79 -2.16 6.53
C TYR A 48 -4.60 -2.17 7.83
N GLU A 49 -4.89 -1.01 8.41
CA GLU A 49 -5.75 -0.91 9.60
C GLU A 49 -7.21 -1.30 9.30
N THR A 50 -7.71 -0.99 8.09
CA THR A 50 -9.10 -1.26 7.70
C THR A 50 -9.33 -2.69 7.22
N ALA A 51 -8.42 -3.24 6.42
CA ALA A 51 -8.59 -4.54 5.75
C ALA A 51 -7.38 -5.49 5.91
N GLY A 52 -6.41 -5.14 6.76
CA GLY A 52 -5.20 -5.92 6.95
C GLY A 52 -4.35 -6.03 5.69
N VAL A 53 -3.65 -7.16 5.56
CA VAL A 53 -2.82 -7.47 4.39
C VAL A 53 -3.64 -7.45 3.08
N ASP A 54 -4.94 -7.79 3.13
CA ASP A 54 -5.80 -7.81 1.94
C ASP A 54 -6.04 -6.40 1.39
N GLY A 55 -6.04 -5.37 2.24
CA GLY A 55 -6.13 -3.96 1.83
C GLY A 55 -4.93 -3.45 1.03
N LEU A 56 -3.77 -4.11 1.18
CA LEU A 56 -2.53 -3.80 0.45
C LEU A 56 -2.42 -4.54 -0.89
N LYS A 57 -3.27 -5.55 -1.08
CA LYS A 57 -3.39 -6.28 -2.33
C LYS A 57 -3.93 -5.34 -3.41
N GLU A 58 -3.30 -5.34 -4.59
CA GLU A 58 -3.84 -4.58 -5.72
C GLU A 58 -5.28 -5.03 -5.99
N SER A 59 -6.20 -4.07 -5.98
CA SER A 59 -7.58 -4.28 -6.40
C SER A 59 -7.56 -4.68 -7.88
N ARG A 60 -7.52 -5.99 -8.14
CA ARG A 60 -7.68 -6.58 -9.48
C ARG A 60 -9.11 -6.47 -10.01
N GLY A 61 -10.03 -5.94 -9.21
CA GLY A 61 -11.42 -5.74 -9.62
C GLY A 61 -11.62 -4.36 -10.23
N TRP A 62 -11.39 -4.21 -11.53
CA TRP A 62 -12.33 -3.37 -12.28
C TRP A 62 -13.68 -4.07 -12.16
N LYS A 63 -14.52 -3.59 -11.24
CA LYS A 63 -15.95 -3.92 -11.27
C LYS A 63 -16.47 -3.31 -12.56
N HIS A 64 -16.47 -4.09 -13.63
CA HIS A 64 -17.20 -3.74 -14.85
C HIS A 64 -18.65 -3.58 -14.40
N TYR A 65 -19.14 -2.34 -14.36
CA TYR A 65 -20.53 -2.07 -14.02
C TYR A 65 -21.34 -2.84 -15.05
N SER A 66 -21.95 -3.94 -14.63
CA SER A 66 -22.91 -4.65 -15.45
C SER A 66 -24.10 -3.70 -15.52
N GLU A 67 -24.25 -3.04 -16.66
CA GLU A 67 -25.40 -2.21 -16.99
C GLU A 67 -26.66 -3.03 -16.72
N ALA A 68 -27.41 -2.63 -15.69
CA ALA A 68 -28.68 -3.27 -15.36
C ALA A 68 -29.69 -2.84 -16.44
N THR A 69 -30.19 -3.84 -17.17
CA THR A 69 -31.34 -3.77 -18.09
C THR A 69 -32.59 -3.33 -17.35
#